data_AF-A0A916YUM8-F1
#
_entry.id   AF-A0A916YUM8-F1
#
_cell.length_a   1.000
_cell.length_b   1.000
_cell.length_c   1.000
_cell.angle_alpha   90.00
_cell.angle_beta   90.00
_cell.angle_gamma   90.00
#
_symmetry.space_group_name_H-M   'P 1'
#
loop_
_entity.id
_entity.type
_entity.pdbx_description
1 polymer ?
#
loop_
_entity_poly.entity_id
_entity_poly.type
_entity_poly.pdbx_seq_one_letter_code
_entity_poly.pdbx_strand_id
1 'polypeptide(L)'
;MSSAYVRSLKRGLEAQERTEQTLKPDLRQRFIDWFATVPEVSRNRAYGMVELESALGTQGRFLSPVLHELGWERRRKWSGSGQSPRYWVPPGFSG
;
A
#
# COMPACT_ATOMS: atom_id res chain seq x y z
N MET A 1 -36.79 -26.87 -10.17
CA MET A 1 -35.66 -27.62 -9.57
C MET A 1 -34.35 -26.95 -9.94
N SER A 2 -33.62 -26.37 -8.98
CA SER A 2 -32.15 -26.25 -8.94
C SER A 2 -31.78 -25.19 -7.88
N SER A 3 -31.61 -25.62 -6.63
CA SER A 3 -31.20 -24.71 -5.53
C SER A 3 -30.07 -25.27 -4.65
N ALA A 4 -29.73 -26.56 -4.79
CA ALA A 4 -28.63 -27.17 -4.05
C ALA A 4 -27.27 -26.87 -4.71
N TYR A 5 -27.18 -27.01 -6.03
CA TYR A 5 -25.92 -26.85 -6.78
C TYR A 5 -25.38 -25.41 -6.74
N VAL A 6 -26.26 -24.41 -6.85
CA VAL A 6 -25.84 -23.00 -6.74
C VAL A 6 -25.37 -22.66 -5.31
N ARG A 7 -25.97 -23.27 -4.28
CA ARG A 7 -25.52 -23.08 -2.89
C ARG A 7 -24.18 -23.75 -2.62
N SER A 8 -23.92 -24.92 -3.18
CA SER A 8 -22.61 -25.57 -3.02
C SER A 8 -21.50 -24.80 -3.71
N LEU A 9 -21.77 -24.22 -4.89
CA LEU A 9 -20.81 -23.34 -5.57
C LEU A 9 -20.49 -22.08 -4.75
N LYS A 10 -21.51 -21.42 -4.19
CA LYS A 10 -21.28 -20.24 -3.32
C LYS A 10 -20.47 -20.58 -2.06
N ARG A 11 -20.77 -21.71 -1.40
CA ARG A 11 -19.99 -22.16 -0.23
C ARG A 11 -18.53 -22.48 -0.58
N GLY A 12 -18.29 -23.05 -1.77
CA GLY A 12 -16.93 -23.31 -2.25
C GLY A 12 -16.13 -22.03 -2.44
N LEU A 13 -16.74 -21.01 -3.05
CA LEU A 13 -16.12 -19.69 -3.24
C LEU A 13 -15.85 -18.98 -1.90
N GLU A 14 -16.81 -18.97 -0.98
CA GLU A 14 -16.63 -18.34 0.35
C GLU A 14 -15.55 -19.04 1.19
N ALA A 15 -15.41 -20.36 1.05
CA ALA A 15 -14.35 -21.12 1.72
C ALA A 15 -12.97 -20.87 1.10
N GLN A 16 -12.88 -20.74 -0.23
CA GLN A 16 -11.66 -20.34 -0.91
C GLN A 16 -11.24 -18.91 -0.56
N GLU A 17 -12.16 -17.95 -0.56
CA GLU A 17 -11.88 -16.56 -0.21
C GLU A 17 -11.33 -16.40 1.21
N ARG A 18 -11.86 -17.16 2.19
CA ARG A 18 -11.34 -17.14 3.58
C ARG A 18 -9.93 -17.70 3.70
N THR A 19 -9.61 -18.71 2.89
CA THR A 19 -8.29 -19.35 2.89
C THR A 19 -7.26 -18.50 2.12
N GLU A 20 -7.68 -17.82 1.05
CA GLU A 20 -6.84 -16.90 0.29
C GLU A 20 -6.61 -15.56 1.00
N GLN A 21 -7.57 -15.08 1.80
CA GLN A 21 -7.38 -13.90 2.66
C GLN A 21 -6.31 -14.11 3.73
N THR A 22 -6.04 -15.36 4.15
CA THR A 22 -4.95 -15.67 5.08
C THR A 22 -3.58 -15.75 4.39
N LEU A 23 -3.55 -15.89 3.06
CA LEU A 23 -2.32 -16.12 2.28
C LEU A 23 -1.80 -14.88 1.56
N LYS A 24 -2.60 -13.82 1.37
CA LYS A 24 -2.08 -12.55 0.86
C LYS A 24 -1.36 -11.85 2.02
N PRO A 25 -0.03 -11.61 1.93
CA PRO A 25 0.63 -10.80 2.94
C PRO A 25 -0.06 -9.44 3.01
N ASP A 26 -0.40 -9.05 4.23
CA ASP A 26 -1.02 -7.77 4.54
C ASP A 26 -0.26 -6.66 3.80
N LEU A 27 -0.97 -5.69 3.23
CA LEU A 27 -0.38 -4.60 2.45
C LEU A 27 0.71 -3.88 3.26
N ARG A 28 0.50 -3.80 4.58
CA ARG A 28 1.48 -3.31 5.55
C ARG A 28 2.77 -4.14 5.54
N GLN A 29 2.67 -5.46 5.60
CA GLN A 29 3.85 -6.34 5.58
C GLN A 29 4.58 -6.23 4.24
N ARG A 30 3.85 -6.24 3.12
CA ARG A 30 4.43 -6.04 1.78
C ARG A 30 5.19 -4.72 1.66
N PHE A 31 4.65 -3.65 2.25
CA PHE A 31 5.31 -2.35 2.31
C PHE A 31 6.62 -2.42 3.09
N ILE A 32 6.60 -3.02 4.29
CA ILE A 32 7.78 -3.16 5.15
C ILE A 32 8.86 -3.98 4.42
N ASP A 33 8.48 -5.11 3.85
CA ASP A 33 9.40 -5.99 3.13
C ASP A 33 10.03 -5.26 1.94
N TRP A 34 9.22 -4.57 1.14
CA TRP A 34 9.73 -3.74 0.04
C TRP A 34 10.69 -2.66 0.55
N PHE A 35 10.31 -1.90 1.58
CA PHE A 35 11.13 -0.80 2.10
C PHE A 35 12.47 -1.32 2.67
N ALA A 36 12.48 -2.52 3.26
CA ALA A 36 13.69 -3.20 3.70
C ALA A 36 14.61 -3.64 2.55
N THR A 37 14.11 -3.79 1.33
CA THR A 37 14.95 -4.07 0.14
C THR A 37 15.55 -2.81 -0.48
N VAL A 38 15.01 -1.62 -0.19
CA VAL A 38 15.52 -0.34 -0.71
C VAL A 38 16.89 -0.04 -0.08
N PRO A 39 17.92 0.38 -0.84
CA PRO A 39 19.20 0.79 -0.29
C PRO A 39 19.06 1.95 0.71
N GLU A 40 19.87 1.97 1.77
CA GLU A 40 19.76 2.95 2.85
C GLU A 40 19.83 4.41 2.36
N VAL A 41 20.73 4.71 1.42
CA VAL A 41 20.84 6.02 0.77
C VAL A 41 19.54 6.45 0.09
N SER A 42 18.82 5.48 -0.46
CA SER A 42 17.53 5.71 -1.12
C SER A 42 16.36 5.76 -0.15
N ARG A 43 16.50 5.27 1.09
CA ARG A 43 15.44 5.30 2.12
C ARG A 43 15.26 6.69 2.72
N ASN A 44 16.32 7.50 2.84
CA ASN A 44 16.23 8.83 3.45
C ASN A 44 15.86 9.91 2.42
N ARG A 45 14.71 9.77 1.74
CA ARG A 45 14.21 10.79 0.80
C ARG A 45 12.69 10.88 0.80
N ALA A 46 12.20 11.94 0.17
CA ALA A 46 10.79 12.07 -0.18
C ALA A 46 10.39 11.12 -1.33
N TYR A 47 9.21 10.51 -1.20
CA TYR A 47 8.61 9.63 -2.20
C TYR A 47 7.33 10.21 -2.77
N GLY A 48 7.15 10.07 -4.09
CA GLY A 48 5.87 10.38 -4.73
C GLY A 48 4.85 9.27 -4.49
N MET A 49 3.56 9.61 -4.43
CA MET A 49 2.50 8.58 -4.35
C MET A 49 2.60 7.59 -5.52
N VAL A 50 2.81 8.11 -6.74
CA VAL A 50 2.96 7.31 -7.97
C VAL A 50 4.11 6.31 -7.87
N GLU A 51 5.20 6.71 -7.20
CA GLU A 51 6.36 5.84 -7.01
C GLU A 51 6.02 4.64 -6.10
N LEU A 52 5.33 4.91 -4.98
CA LEU A 52 4.89 3.87 -4.06
C LEU A 52 3.82 2.96 -4.71
N GLU A 53 2.93 3.52 -5.51
CA GLU A 53 1.94 2.76 -6.29
C GLU A 53 2.61 1.81 -7.28
N SER A 54 3.63 2.30 -8.01
CA SER A 54 4.41 1.49 -8.95
C SER A 54 5.22 0.41 -8.25
N ALA A 55 5.78 0.70 -7.08
CA ALA A 55 6.59 -0.25 -6.33
C ALA A 55 5.75 -1.41 -5.75
N LEU A 56 4.54 -1.11 -5.25
CA LEU A 56 3.70 -2.08 -4.56
C LEU A 56 2.56 -2.65 -5.42
N GLY A 57 2.40 -2.15 -6.65
CA GLY A 57 1.34 -2.54 -7.56
C GLY A 57 -0.05 -2.31 -6.98
N THR A 58 -0.21 -1.26 -6.17
CA THR A 58 -1.42 -0.99 -5.39
C THR A 58 -1.80 0.48 -5.48
N GLN A 59 -3.09 0.79 -5.50
CA GLN A 59 -3.58 2.17 -5.57
C GLN A 59 -3.34 2.94 -4.27
N GLY A 60 -3.06 4.24 -4.38
CA GLY A 60 -2.69 5.10 -3.27
C GLY A 60 -3.76 5.27 -2.19
N ARG A 61 -5.03 5.03 -2.51
CA ARG A 61 -6.12 5.00 -1.53
C ARG A 61 -5.94 3.91 -0.47
N PHE A 62 -5.30 2.78 -0.81
CA PHE A 62 -5.01 1.69 0.11
C PHE A 62 -3.65 1.85 0.79
N LEU A 63 -2.70 2.52 0.12
CA LEU A 63 -1.39 2.81 0.67
C LEU A 63 -1.42 3.93 1.71
N SER A 64 -2.30 4.94 1.56
CA SER A 64 -2.32 6.10 2.45
C SER A 64 -2.56 5.74 3.92
N PRO A 65 -3.54 4.89 4.29
CA PRO A 65 -3.73 4.44 5.67
C PRO A 65 -2.50 3.68 6.20
N VAL A 66 -1.94 2.77 5.40
CA VAL A 66 -0.74 1.99 5.76
C VAL A 66 0.46 2.90 6.03
N LEU A 67 0.69 3.90 5.17
CA LEU A 67 1.75 4.88 5.35
C LEU A 67 1.58 5.66 6.66
N HIS A 68 0.36 6.09 6.98
CA HIS A 68 0.08 6.77 8.25
C HIS A 68 0.33 5.87 9.46
N GLU A 69 -0.09 4.60 9.42
CA GLU A 69 0.17 3.63 10.49
C GLU A 69 1.67 3.34 10.69
N LEU A 70 2.45 3.38 9.61
CA LEU A 70 3.90 3.22 9.64
C LEU A 70 4.66 4.51 10.02
N GLY A 71 3.94 5.59 10.37
CA GLY A 71 4.54 6.85 10.78
C GLY A 71 5.09 7.70 9.64
N TRP A 72 4.69 7.43 8.40
CA TRP A 72 5.05 8.29 7.26
C TRP A 72 4.21 9.55 7.27
N GLU A 73 4.86 10.67 6.96
CA GLU A 73 4.20 11.97 6.90
C GLU A 73 3.95 12.39 5.47
N ARG A 74 2.77 12.95 5.23
CA ARG A 74 2.44 13.56 3.94
C ARG A 74 2.76 15.05 3.98
N ARG A 75 3.75 15.48 3.23
CA ARG A 75 4.18 16.88 3.13
C ARG A 75 3.83 17.48 1.77
N ARG A 76 3.86 18.81 1.70
CA ARG A 76 3.70 19.59 0.46
C ARG A 76 4.90 20.50 0.29
N LYS A 77 5.42 20.59 -0.93
CA LYS A 77 6.44 21.58 -1.27
C LYS A 77 5.73 22.73 -1.95
N TRP A 78 5.76 23.90 -1.34
CA TRP A 78 5.28 25.11 -1.99
C TRP A 78 6.22 25.42 -3.15
N SER A 79 5.70 25.38 -4.37
CA SER A 79 6.40 25.89 -5.55
C SER A 79 5.71 27.19 -5.96
N GLY A 80 6.49 28.24 -6.24
CA GLY A 80 5.95 29.53 -6.67
C GLY A 80 5.27 29.48 -8.05
N SER A 81 5.39 28.37 -8.79
CA SER A 81 4.94 28.21 -10.17
C SER A 81 3.67 27.36 -10.35
N GLY A 82 2.87 27.20 -9.29
CA GLY A 82 1.47 26.75 -9.40
C GLY A 82 1.16 25.39 -8.78
N GLN A 83 1.87 24.32 -9.13
CA GLN A 83 1.59 23.00 -8.55
C GLN A 83 2.51 22.73 -7.35
N SER A 84 1.91 22.58 -6.16
CA SER A 84 2.60 22.10 -4.96
C SER A 84 2.50 20.59 -4.88
N PRO A 85 3.53 19.82 -5.30
CA PRO A 85 3.46 18.37 -5.27
C PRO A 85 3.35 17.86 -3.83
N ARG A 86 2.49 16.85 -3.64
CA ARG A 86 2.38 16.12 -2.38
C ARG A 86 3.37 14.96 -2.43
N TYR A 87 4.14 14.81 -1.35
CA TYR A 87 5.09 13.72 -1.21
C TYR A 87 4.97 13.10 0.18
N TRP A 88 5.45 11.89 0.30
CA TRP A 88 5.51 11.12 1.53
C TRP A 88 6.94 11.06 2.02
N VAL A 89 7.16 11.35 3.30
CA VAL A 89 8.46 11.21 3.94
C VAL A 89 8.44 10.05 4.92
N PRO A 90 9.49 9.22 4.94
CA PRO A 90 9.63 8.14 5.89
C PRO A 90 9.88 8.68 7.31
N PRO A 91 9.55 7.89 8.34
CA PRO A 91 9.93 8.22 9.71
C PRO A 91 11.45 8.35 9.84
N GLY A 92 11.92 9.40 10.52
CA GLY A 92 13.34 9.71 10.64
C GLY A 92 13.93 10.48 9.45
N PHE A 93 13.11 10.89 8.47
CA PHE A 93 13.55 11.79 7.41
C PHE A 93 14.07 13.12 7.99
N SER A 94 15.36 13.36 7.80
CA SER A 94 16.10 14.53 8.24
C SER A 94 16.43 15.40 7.02
N GLY A 95 15.43 16.09 6.50
CA GLY A 95 15.58 17.00 5.36
C GLY A 95 14.59 18.15 5.38
#